data_AF-A0A7S2LCN5-F1
#
_entry.id   AF-A0A7S2LCN5-F1
#
_cell.length_a   1.000
_cell.length_b   1.000
_cell.length_c   1.000
_cell.angle_alpha   90.00
_cell.angle_beta   90.00
_cell.angle_gamma   90.00
#
_symmetry.space_group_name_H-M   'P 1'
#
loop_
_entity.id
_entity.type
_entity.pdbx_description
1 polymer ?
#
loop_
_entity_poly.entity_id
_entity_poly.type
_entity_poly.pdbx_seq_one_letter_code
_entity_poly.pdbx_strand_id
1 'polypeptide(L)'
;DKQTIIVWEDPESKQDWALSFQSQADIADIWQQLRQEAQLLPLPSPESLPELSRLLAAVPPGQRHALAGECLAEDFIAALCQTFHTAEDAGDEDLLAALFRACKGVFLLCNQRLTERYLGQDVIEDVLGILEYDEGLPLDRRIAHRQLHSLQVRFHQVVSFEDSDVLERIHLVYRLQYVKDIVLPRLMDDASFAAMTQMVHSNLSVVLDYLHKRPALLGQLLAQVGRDDFGSLRFLQEMCRLAKQVAPTQRQALHQRLA
;
A
#
# COMPACT_ATOMS: atom_id res chain seq x y z
N ASP A 1 28.43 -17.86 15.73
CA ASP A 1 29.24 -17.00 16.61
C ASP A 1 28.39 -15.90 17.21
N LYS A 2 28.48 -15.73 18.53
CA LYS A 2 27.67 -14.80 19.32
C LYS A 2 28.31 -13.42 19.26
N GLN A 3 27.68 -12.47 18.58
CA GLN A 3 28.21 -11.12 18.38
C GLN A 3 28.15 -10.35 19.71
N THR A 4 29.31 -10.13 20.35
CA THR A 4 29.45 -9.38 21.61
C THR A 4 30.05 -7.97 21.42
N ILE A 5 30.18 -7.52 20.17
CA ILE A 5 30.87 -6.28 19.81
C ILE A 5 30.02 -5.50 18.81
N ILE A 6 29.81 -4.21 19.09
CA ILE A 6 29.22 -3.23 18.18
C ILE A 6 30.36 -2.41 17.58
N VAL A 7 30.42 -2.31 16.26
CA VAL A 7 31.45 -1.55 15.54
C VAL A 7 30.77 -0.52 14.63
N TRP A 8 31.26 0.71 14.60
CA TRP A 8 30.78 1.77 13.70
C TRP A 8 31.90 2.73 13.31
N GLU A 9 31.77 3.37 12.16
CA GLU A 9 32.67 4.43 11.70
C GLU A 9 32.04 5.78 12.04
N ASP A 10 32.80 6.67 12.67
CA ASP A 10 32.38 8.05 12.88
C ASP A 10 32.47 8.84 11.56
N PRO A 11 31.35 9.37 11.02
CA PRO A 11 31.34 10.03 9.72
C PRO A 11 32.14 11.34 9.68
N GLU A 12 32.35 12.04 10.79
CA GLU A 12 33.14 13.28 10.85
C GLU A 12 34.63 13.01 10.98
N SER A 13 35.02 12.14 11.91
CA SER A 13 36.44 11.85 12.17
C SER A 13 37.03 10.76 11.28
N LYS A 14 36.20 10.00 10.55
CA LYS A 14 36.59 8.82 9.75
C LYS A 14 37.31 7.76 10.58
N GLN A 15 36.99 7.69 11.87
CA GLN A 15 37.60 6.77 12.81
C GLN A 15 36.64 5.62 13.13
N ASP A 16 37.17 4.40 13.15
CA ASP A 16 36.43 3.21 13.54
C ASP A 16 36.39 3.07 15.07
N TRP A 17 35.18 2.88 15.60
CA TRP A 17 34.91 2.67 17.01
C TRP A 17 34.33 1.28 17.23
N ALA A 18 34.68 0.68 18.37
CA ALA A 18 34.13 -0.61 18.78
C ALA A 18 33.78 -0.59 20.28
N LEU A 19 32.56 -1.03 20.60
CA LEU A 19 32.08 -1.28 21.97
C LEU A 19 31.97 -2.78 22.18
N SER A 20 32.64 -3.30 23.21
CA SER A 20 32.61 -4.70 23.59
C SER A 20 31.78 -4.88 24.87
N PHE A 21 30.89 -5.87 24.88
CA PHE A 21 29.99 -6.14 26.00
C PHE A 21 30.26 -7.51 26.62
N GLN A 22 29.94 -7.62 27.91
CA GLN A 22 30.15 -8.83 28.70
C GLN A 22 29.08 -9.90 28.44
N SER A 23 27.86 -9.51 28.09
CA SER A 23 26.77 -10.42 27.77
C SER A 23 26.04 -10.03 26.47
N GLN A 24 25.36 -11.01 25.85
CA GLN A 24 24.51 -10.75 24.68
C GLN A 24 23.19 -10.06 25.04
N ALA A 25 22.72 -10.21 26.27
CA ALA A 25 21.49 -9.56 26.73
C ALA A 25 21.70 -8.04 26.76
N ASP A 26 22.82 -7.58 27.30
CA ASP A 26 23.16 -6.15 27.36
C ASP A 26 23.27 -5.51 25.97
N ILE A 27 23.72 -6.28 24.97
CA ILE A 27 23.77 -5.84 23.57
C ILE A 27 22.39 -5.71 22.97
N ALA A 28 21.51 -6.69 23.24
CA ALA A 28 20.14 -6.65 22.76
C ALA A 28 19.42 -5.42 23.33
N ASP A 29 19.62 -5.13 24.61
CA ASP A 29 19.04 -3.97 25.30
C ASP A 29 19.55 -2.65 24.71
N ILE A 30 20.86 -2.52 24.48
CA ILE A 30 21.42 -1.30 23.86
C ILE A 30 20.98 -1.14 22.41
N TRP A 31 20.94 -2.22 21.63
CA TRP A 31 20.39 -2.14 20.26
C TRP A 31 18.93 -1.78 20.26
N GLN A 32 18.15 -2.26 21.23
CA GLN A 32 16.76 -1.88 21.39
C GLN A 32 16.64 -0.39 21.73
N GLN A 33 17.49 0.11 22.62
CA GLN A 33 17.49 1.52 23.04
C GLN A 33 17.93 2.46 21.90
N LEU A 34 19.00 2.12 21.18
CA LEU A 34 19.45 2.86 20.00
C LEU A 34 18.41 2.82 18.87
N ARG A 35 17.69 1.70 18.70
CA ARG A 35 16.57 1.62 17.76
C ARG A 35 15.43 2.54 18.18
N GLN A 36 15.08 2.56 19.47
CA GLN A 36 14.06 3.48 20.00
C GLN A 36 14.46 4.95 19.85
N GLU A 37 15.73 5.29 20.07
CA GLU A 37 16.24 6.65 19.87
C GLU A 37 16.33 7.04 18.38
N ALA A 38 16.52 6.06 17.49
CA ALA A 38 16.56 6.27 16.05
C ALA A 38 15.17 6.22 15.38
N GLN A 39 14.14 5.74 16.08
CA GLN A 39 12.79 5.59 15.55
C GLN A 39 12.14 6.97 15.40
N LEU A 40 11.76 7.34 14.18
CA LEU A 40 11.19 8.64 13.87
C LEU A 40 9.68 8.69 14.15
N LEU A 41 9.00 7.54 14.08
CA LEU A 41 7.57 7.41 14.31
C LEU A 41 7.28 6.51 15.52
N PRO A 42 6.47 6.96 16.50
CA PRO A 42 6.03 6.08 17.55
C PRO A 42 5.13 4.97 16.98
N LEU A 43 5.17 3.78 17.59
CA LEU A 43 4.23 2.71 17.24
C LEU A 43 2.79 3.17 17.48
N PRO A 44 1.84 2.86 16.58
CA PRO A 44 0.43 3.21 16.75
C PRO A 44 -0.15 2.64 18.05
N SER A 45 -0.70 3.53 18.88
CA SER A 45 -1.41 3.22 20.12
C SER A 45 -2.33 4.39 20.45
N PRO A 46 -3.33 4.24 21.34
CA PRO A 46 -4.20 5.36 21.71
C PRO A 46 -3.44 6.59 22.20
N GLU A 47 -2.33 6.39 22.91
CA GLU A 47 -1.51 7.45 23.51
C GLU A 47 -0.61 8.15 22.47
N SER A 48 -0.08 7.39 21.50
CA SER A 48 0.87 7.90 20.50
C SER A 48 0.20 8.45 19.24
N LEU A 49 -1.04 8.08 18.96
CA LEU A 49 -1.76 8.46 17.74
C LEU A 49 -1.87 9.97 17.49
N PRO A 50 -2.07 10.83 18.50
CA PRO A 50 -2.05 12.28 18.29
C PRO A 50 -0.71 12.77 17.73
N GLU A 51 0.41 12.25 18.25
CA GLU A 51 1.74 12.59 17.77
C GLU A 51 2.01 12.00 16.39
N LEU A 52 1.68 10.72 16.19
CA LEU A 52 1.84 10.03 14.91
C LEU A 52 1.10 10.78 13.78
N SER A 53 -0.15 11.18 14.03
CA SER A 53 -0.96 11.96 13.10
C SER A 53 -0.30 13.30 12.76
N ARG A 54 0.28 13.98 13.76
CA ARG A 54 0.99 15.25 13.56
C ARG A 54 2.26 15.05 12.71
N LEU A 55 3.02 14.00 12.96
CA LEU A 55 4.25 13.70 12.21
C LEU A 55 3.97 13.36 10.75
N LEU A 56 2.87 12.63 10.49
CA LEU A 56 2.49 12.22 9.13
C LEU A 56 1.66 13.26 8.36
N ALA A 57 1.16 14.31 9.01
CA ALA A 57 0.24 15.28 8.39
C ALA A 57 0.84 16.04 7.19
N ALA A 58 2.14 16.36 7.24
CA ALA A 58 2.80 17.18 6.21
C ALA A 58 4.29 16.83 6.09
N VAL A 59 4.59 15.63 5.58
CA VAL A 59 5.96 15.14 5.45
C VAL A 59 6.66 15.74 4.22
N PRO A 60 7.81 16.42 4.40
CA PRO A 60 8.62 16.92 3.28
C PRO A 60 9.12 15.78 2.38
N PRO A 61 9.21 15.96 1.06
CA PRO A 61 9.62 14.91 0.13
C PRO A 61 10.90 14.15 0.51
N GLY A 62 11.90 14.85 1.07
CA GLY A 62 13.18 14.26 1.48
C GLY A 62 13.08 13.28 2.66
N GLN A 63 12.03 13.34 3.47
CA GLN A 63 11.84 12.46 4.64
C GLN A 63 10.87 11.31 4.36
N ARG A 64 10.08 11.39 3.28
CA ARG A 64 9.02 10.41 2.98
C ARG A 64 9.55 8.98 2.84
N HIS A 65 10.76 8.81 2.29
CA HIS A 65 11.34 7.47 2.13
C HIS A 65 11.68 6.80 3.47
N ALA A 66 12.28 7.55 4.40
CA ALA A 66 12.63 7.04 5.72
C ALA A 66 11.38 6.68 6.53
N LEU A 67 10.41 7.60 6.59
CA LEU A 67 9.15 7.37 7.31
C LEU A 67 8.34 6.23 6.67
N ALA A 68 8.38 6.09 5.34
CA ALA A 68 7.76 4.96 4.66
C ALA A 68 8.41 3.62 5.04
N GLY A 69 9.70 3.61 5.35
CA GLY A 69 10.40 2.42 5.84
C GLY A 69 9.87 1.97 7.20
N GLU A 70 9.66 2.91 8.13
CA GLU A 70 9.08 2.61 9.45
C GLU A 70 7.62 2.18 9.35
N CYS A 71 6.82 2.85 8.52
CA CYS A 71 5.42 2.45 8.29
C CYS A 71 5.29 1.08 7.60
N LEU A 72 6.33 0.59 6.94
CA LEU A 72 6.35 -0.73 6.28
C LEU A 72 6.67 -1.87 7.27
N ALA A 73 7.13 -1.55 8.48
CA ALA A 73 7.49 -2.55 9.47
C ALA A 73 6.24 -3.31 9.94
N GLU A 74 6.35 -4.64 10.07
CA GLU A 74 5.21 -5.50 10.39
C GLU A 74 4.64 -5.22 11.80
N ASP A 75 5.49 -4.82 12.75
CA ASP A 75 5.07 -4.39 14.08
C ASP A 75 4.28 -3.07 14.04
N PHE A 76 4.68 -2.13 13.17
CA PHE A 76 3.92 -0.89 12.95
C PHE A 76 2.54 -1.18 12.38
N ILE A 77 2.46 -2.02 11.35
CA ILE A 77 1.18 -2.40 10.71
C ILE A 77 0.28 -3.15 11.69
N ALA A 78 0.83 -4.13 12.42
CA ALA A 78 0.09 -4.89 13.42
C ALA A 78 -0.45 -3.99 14.53
N ALA A 79 0.36 -3.06 15.04
CA ALA A 79 -0.06 -2.10 16.06
C ALA A 79 -1.15 -1.15 15.53
N LEU A 80 -1.06 -0.71 14.27
CA LEU A 80 -2.11 0.10 13.64
C LEU A 80 -3.45 -0.64 13.59
N CYS A 81 -3.45 -1.88 13.10
CA CYS A 81 -4.66 -2.70 12.96
C CYS A 81 -5.26 -3.05 14.34
N GLN A 82 -4.41 -3.45 15.30
CA GLN A 82 -4.86 -3.75 16.66
C GLN A 82 -5.47 -2.53 17.36
N THR A 83 -4.85 -1.35 17.19
CA THR A 83 -5.39 -0.10 17.75
C THR A 83 -6.73 0.24 17.10
N PHE A 84 -6.85 0.03 15.79
CA PHE A 84 -8.12 0.20 15.07
C PHE A 84 -9.22 -0.73 15.58
N HIS A 85 -8.97 -2.03 15.70
CA HIS A 85 -9.96 -2.97 16.22
C HIS A 85 -10.42 -2.60 17.63
N THR A 86 -9.47 -2.24 18.51
CA THR A 86 -9.79 -1.82 19.88
C THR A 86 -10.65 -0.54 19.89
N ALA A 87 -10.34 0.43 19.03
CA ALA A 87 -11.09 1.67 18.91
C ALA A 87 -12.51 1.44 18.36
N GLU A 88 -12.63 0.59 17.33
CA GLU A 88 -13.90 0.26 16.68
C GLU A 88 -14.81 -0.53 17.63
N ASP A 89 -14.27 -1.52 18.35
CA ASP A 89 -15.00 -2.30 19.36
C ASP A 89 -15.50 -1.42 20.53
N ALA A 90 -14.73 -0.40 20.89
CA ALA A 90 -15.10 0.57 21.93
C ALA A 90 -16.05 1.67 21.42
N GLY A 91 -16.21 1.83 20.10
CA GLY A 91 -16.93 2.95 19.50
C GLY A 91 -16.27 4.31 19.75
N ASP A 92 -14.94 4.35 19.90
CA ASP A 92 -14.18 5.57 20.19
C ASP A 92 -13.94 6.39 18.91
N GLU A 93 -14.90 7.26 18.58
CA GLU A 93 -14.86 8.11 17.38
C GLU A 93 -13.64 9.05 17.33
N ASP A 94 -13.17 9.54 18.47
CA ASP A 94 -12.02 10.46 18.51
C ASP A 94 -10.73 9.72 18.15
N LEU A 95 -10.58 8.50 18.68
CA LEU A 95 -9.47 7.62 18.36
C LEU A 95 -9.52 7.14 16.90
N LEU A 96 -10.71 6.80 16.39
CA LEU A 96 -10.93 6.44 14.98
C LEU A 96 -10.60 7.60 14.04
N ALA A 97 -10.94 8.84 14.40
CA ALA A 97 -10.55 10.02 13.62
C ALA A 97 -9.02 10.27 13.67
N ALA A 98 -8.34 9.94 14.77
CA ALA A 98 -6.88 9.98 14.83
C ALA A 98 -6.24 8.89 13.95
N LEU A 99 -6.76 7.67 13.98
CA LEU A 99 -6.35 6.57 13.10
C LEU A 99 -6.52 6.94 11.62
N PHE A 100 -7.65 7.57 11.27
CA PHE A 100 -7.89 8.09 9.94
C PHE A 100 -6.80 9.07 9.49
N ARG A 101 -6.47 10.07 10.33
CA ARG A 101 -5.42 11.07 10.03
C ARG A 101 -4.05 10.41 9.83
N ALA A 102 -3.68 9.48 10.70
CA ALA A 102 -2.43 8.73 10.57
C ALA A 102 -2.40 7.90 9.27
N CYS A 103 -3.44 7.12 9.00
CA CYS A 103 -3.54 6.27 7.80
C CYS A 103 -3.55 7.11 6.50
N LYS A 104 -4.28 8.21 6.47
CA LYS A 104 -4.21 9.20 5.38
C LYS A 104 -2.76 9.67 5.17
N GLY A 105 -2.07 10.04 6.24
CA GLY A 105 -0.68 10.47 6.21
C GLY A 105 0.27 9.42 5.60
N VAL A 106 0.07 8.13 5.92
CA VAL A 106 0.79 7.00 5.31
C VAL A 106 0.67 7.00 3.78
N PHE A 107 -0.56 7.12 3.23
CA PHE A 107 -0.75 7.17 1.78
C PHE A 107 -0.12 8.43 1.14
N LEU A 108 -0.14 9.56 1.85
CA LEU A 108 0.47 10.81 1.39
C LEU A 108 2.01 10.80 1.41
N LEU A 109 2.65 9.77 2.00
CA LEU A 109 4.08 9.52 1.77
C LEU A 109 4.40 9.19 0.31
N CYS A 110 3.38 8.86 -0.51
CA CYS A 110 3.52 8.59 -1.95
C CYS A 110 4.56 7.50 -2.25
N ASN A 111 4.72 6.52 -1.36
CA ASN A 111 5.65 5.42 -1.52
C ASN A 111 4.94 4.19 -2.10
N GLN A 112 5.45 3.68 -3.22
CA GLN A 112 4.82 2.56 -3.92
C GLN A 112 4.77 1.28 -3.08
N ARG A 113 5.89 0.86 -2.47
CA ARG A 113 5.96 -0.38 -1.69
C ARG A 113 5.03 -0.34 -0.47
N LEU A 114 5.01 0.80 0.22
CA LEU A 114 4.14 1.03 1.37
C LEU A 114 2.66 0.98 0.98
N THR A 115 2.29 1.70 -0.09
CA THR A 115 0.92 1.69 -0.62
C THR A 115 0.51 0.27 -1.01
N GLU A 116 1.36 -0.49 -1.70
CA GLU A 116 1.06 -1.87 -2.07
C GLU A 116 0.88 -2.78 -0.86
N ARG A 117 1.70 -2.64 0.19
CA ARG A 117 1.59 -3.41 1.44
C ARG A 117 0.28 -3.15 2.18
N TYR A 118 -0.14 -1.89 2.29
CA TYR A 118 -1.38 -1.48 2.95
C TYR A 118 -2.63 -1.90 2.16
N LEU A 119 -2.48 -2.17 0.86
CA LEU A 119 -3.52 -2.73 0.01
C LEU A 119 -3.36 -4.25 -0.18
N GLY A 120 -2.48 -4.89 0.58
CA GLY A 120 -2.33 -6.34 0.65
C GLY A 120 -3.58 -7.00 1.20
N GLN A 121 -3.83 -8.24 0.78
CA GLN A 121 -5.06 -8.98 1.12
C GLN A 121 -5.28 -9.13 2.64
N ASP A 122 -4.20 -9.20 3.41
CA ASP A 122 -4.20 -9.36 4.86
C ASP A 122 -4.49 -8.06 5.64
N VAL A 123 -4.33 -6.89 5.00
CA VAL A 123 -4.39 -5.57 5.67
C VAL A 123 -5.47 -4.66 5.09
N ILE A 124 -5.91 -4.90 3.85
CA ILE A 124 -6.84 -4.03 3.12
C ILE A 124 -8.16 -3.79 3.85
N GLU A 125 -8.71 -4.80 4.54
CA GLU A 125 -10.00 -4.63 5.23
C GLU A 125 -9.88 -3.63 6.38
N ASP A 126 -8.83 -3.73 7.18
CA ASP A 126 -8.57 -2.81 8.29
C ASP A 126 -8.24 -1.41 7.78
N VAL A 127 -7.42 -1.31 6.73
CA VAL A 127 -7.10 -0.01 6.11
C VAL A 127 -8.34 0.66 5.55
N LEU A 128 -9.20 -0.07 4.83
CA LEU A 128 -10.46 0.50 4.34
C LEU A 128 -11.36 0.91 5.50
N GLY A 129 -11.45 0.09 6.57
CA GLY A 129 -12.20 0.39 7.78
C GLY A 129 -11.75 1.70 8.43
N ILE A 130 -10.45 1.88 8.63
CA ILE A 130 -9.87 3.13 9.14
C ILE A 130 -10.25 4.33 8.25
N LEU A 131 -10.22 4.15 6.92
CA LEU A 131 -10.56 5.20 5.96
C LEU A 131 -12.06 5.56 5.89
N GLU A 132 -12.95 4.78 6.52
CA GLU A 132 -14.39 5.11 6.65
C GLU A 132 -14.62 6.30 7.60
N TYR A 133 -13.69 6.54 8.54
CA TYR A 133 -13.80 7.54 9.62
C TYR A 133 -13.23 8.91 9.25
N ASP A 134 -13.36 9.31 7.98
CA ASP A 134 -12.93 10.64 7.60
C ASP A 134 -13.72 11.74 8.34
N GLU A 135 -12.96 12.59 9.02
CA GLU A 135 -13.45 13.75 9.77
C GLU A 135 -13.86 14.92 8.86
N GLY A 136 -13.40 14.96 7.61
CA GLY A 136 -13.81 15.95 6.62
C GLY A 136 -15.22 15.76 6.07
N LEU A 137 -15.88 14.64 6.42
CA LEU A 137 -17.22 14.27 5.99
C LEU A 137 -18.18 14.23 7.20
N PRO A 138 -19.40 14.77 7.06
CA PRO A 138 -20.50 14.47 7.97
C PRO A 138 -20.74 12.95 8.08
N LEU A 139 -21.16 12.46 9.26
CA LEU A 139 -21.39 11.03 9.50
C LEU A 139 -22.31 10.38 8.47
N ASP A 140 -23.37 11.07 8.04
CA ASP A 140 -24.34 10.59 7.04
C ASP A 140 -23.77 10.48 5.62
N ARG A 141 -22.58 11.03 5.38
CA ARG A 141 -21.86 11.00 4.09
C ARG A 141 -20.63 10.10 4.10
N ARG A 142 -20.25 9.57 5.27
CA ARG A 142 -19.17 8.58 5.36
C ARG A 142 -19.57 7.34 4.57
N ILE A 143 -18.62 6.78 3.84
CA ILE A 143 -18.84 5.65 2.94
C ILE A 143 -18.32 4.41 3.63
N ALA A 144 -19.15 3.35 3.68
CA ALA A 144 -18.73 2.03 4.14
C ALA A 144 -17.87 1.35 3.05
N HIS A 145 -16.61 1.76 2.95
CA HIS A 145 -15.64 1.26 1.98
C HIS A 145 -15.43 -0.25 2.05
N ARG A 146 -15.43 -0.87 3.24
CA ARG A 146 -15.33 -2.34 3.39
C ARG A 146 -16.49 -3.04 2.70
N GLN A 147 -17.72 -2.54 2.90
CA GLN A 147 -18.92 -3.09 2.27
C GLN A 147 -18.87 -2.92 0.74
N LEU A 148 -18.55 -1.72 0.24
CA LEU A 148 -18.46 -1.47 -1.19
C LEU A 148 -17.34 -2.28 -1.85
N HIS A 149 -16.18 -2.40 -1.21
CA HIS A 149 -15.06 -3.20 -1.70
C HIS A 149 -15.44 -4.68 -1.78
N SER A 150 -16.11 -5.23 -0.76
CA SER A 150 -16.61 -6.62 -0.78
C SER A 150 -17.62 -6.88 -1.92
N LEU A 151 -18.39 -5.85 -2.31
CA LEU A 151 -19.35 -5.91 -3.42
C LEU A 151 -18.68 -5.71 -4.80
N GLN A 152 -17.63 -4.89 -4.87
CA GLN A 152 -16.94 -4.54 -6.12
C GLN A 152 -15.81 -5.52 -6.48
N VAL A 153 -15.16 -6.15 -5.51
CA VAL A 153 -14.15 -7.21 -5.71
C VAL A 153 -14.83 -8.55 -5.96
N ARG A 154 -15.80 -8.57 -6.88
CA ARG A 154 -16.15 -9.78 -7.61
C ARG A 154 -15.30 -9.84 -8.87
N PHE A 155 -14.00 -10.00 -8.68
CA PHE A 155 -13.15 -10.46 -9.76
C PHE A 155 -13.69 -11.82 -10.18
N HIS A 156 -14.42 -11.84 -11.29
CA HIS A 156 -14.75 -13.09 -11.94
C HIS A 156 -13.42 -13.54 -12.53
N GLN A 157 -12.82 -14.57 -11.93
CA GLN A 157 -11.64 -15.19 -12.50
C GLN A 157 -12.06 -15.86 -13.81
N VAL A 158 -12.05 -15.08 -14.87
CA VAL A 158 -12.58 -15.52 -16.15
C VAL A 158 -11.62 -16.46 -16.87
N VAL A 159 -10.36 -16.48 -16.42
CA VAL A 159 -9.32 -17.38 -16.89
C VAL A 159 -8.54 -17.89 -15.70
N SER A 160 -8.14 -19.16 -15.76
CA SER A 160 -7.13 -19.69 -14.86
C SER A 160 -5.81 -18.97 -15.15
N PHE A 161 -5.37 -18.14 -14.21
CA PHE A 161 -4.00 -17.66 -14.16
C PHE A 161 -3.20 -18.74 -13.44
N GLU A 162 -2.22 -19.32 -14.11
CA GLU A 162 -1.30 -20.30 -13.50
C GLU A 162 -0.35 -19.63 -12.50
N ASP A 163 -0.17 -18.32 -12.64
CA ASP A 163 0.73 -17.50 -11.84
C ASP A 163 -0.07 -16.71 -10.79
N SER A 164 0.06 -17.13 -9.53
CA SER A 164 -0.62 -16.51 -8.38
C SER A 164 -0.17 -15.05 -8.17
N ASP A 165 1.07 -14.72 -8.51
CA ASP A 165 1.64 -13.40 -8.24
C ASP A 165 1.04 -12.36 -9.21
N VAL A 166 0.78 -12.78 -10.45
CA VAL A 166 0.10 -11.93 -11.45
C VAL A 166 -1.36 -11.74 -11.11
N LEU A 167 -2.02 -12.78 -10.60
CA LEU A 167 -3.40 -12.67 -10.13
C LEU A 167 -3.51 -11.67 -8.97
N GLU A 168 -2.63 -11.76 -7.97
CA GLU A 168 -2.60 -10.80 -6.88
C GLU A 168 -2.24 -9.40 -7.37
N ARG A 169 -1.34 -9.28 -8.35
CA ARG A 169 -1.03 -7.99 -8.99
C ARG A 169 -2.25 -7.37 -9.68
N ILE A 170 -3.09 -8.17 -10.33
CA ILE A 170 -4.35 -7.70 -10.93
C ILE A 170 -5.28 -7.17 -9.83
N HIS A 171 -5.46 -7.92 -8.74
CA HIS A 171 -6.27 -7.47 -7.60
C HIS A 171 -5.75 -6.17 -6.99
N LEU A 172 -4.43 -6.07 -6.82
CA LEU A 172 -3.76 -4.88 -6.33
C LEU A 172 -3.99 -3.67 -7.24
N VAL A 173 -3.99 -3.82 -8.56
CA VAL A 173 -4.35 -2.73 -9.49
C VAL A 173 -5.78 -2.23 -9.22
N TYR A 174 -6.75 -3.13 -9.03
CA TYR A 174 -8.12 -2.75 -8.70
C TYR A 174 -8.22 -2.03 -7.35
N ARG A 175 -7.53 -2.52 -6.33
CA ARG A 175 -7.48 -1.87 -5.00
C ARG A 175 -6.84 -0.48 -5.07
N LEU A 176 -5.72 -0.34 -5.79
CA LEU A 176 -5.06 0.94 -6.03
C LEU A 176 -5.98 1.94 -6.73
N GLN A 177 -6.70 1.50 -7.76
CA GLN A 177 -7.66 2.35 -8.46
C GLN A 177 -8.82 2.77 -7.56
N TYR A 178 -9.39 1.83 -6.80
CA TYR A 178 -10.47 2.13 -5.87
C TYR A 178 -10.05 3.18 -4.84
N VAL A 179 -8.89 2.98 -4.21
CA VAL A 179 -8.37 3.92 -3.23
C VAL A 179 -8.05 5.27 -3.86
N LYS A 180 -7.46 5.30 -5.06
CA LYS A 180 -7.13 6.53 -5.78
C LYS A 180 -8.36 7.32 -6.25
N ASP A 181 -9.36 6.64 -6.81
CA ASP A 181 -10.49 7.27 -7.52
C ASP A 181 -11.75 7.43 -6.67
N ILE A 182 -11.87 6.68 -5.57
CA ILE A 182 -13.07 6.68 -4.70
C ILE A 182 -12.74 7.13 -3.28
N VAL A 183 -11.68 6.59 -2.66
CA VAL A 183 -11.41 6.81 -1.23
C VAL A 183 -10.67 8.13 -0.97
N LEU A 184 -9.52 8.31 -1.63
CA LEU A 184 -8.59 9.42 -1.38
C LEU A 184 -8.70 10.66 -2.29
N PRO A 185 -9.49 10.76 -3.39
CA PRO A 185 -9.40 11.90 -4.32
C PRO A 185 -9.43 13.28 -3.68
N ARG A 186 -10.29 13.48 -2.67
CA ARG A 186 -10.44 14.76 -1.97
C ARG A 186 -9.37 15.03 -0.91
N LEU A 187 -8.59 14.02 -0.56
CA LEU A 187 -7.55 14.05 0.47
C LEU A 187 -6.16 14.30 -0.12
N MET A 188 -6.05 14.23 -1.44
CA MET A 188 -4.79 14.29 -2.19
C MET A 188 -4.65 15.61 -2.95
N ASP A 189 -3.42 16.09 -3.06
CA ASP A 189 -3.05 17.14 -4.00
C ASP A 189 -2.69 16.55 -5.38
N ASP A 190 -2.50 17.41 -6.38
CA ASP A 190 -2.16 17.00 -7.75
C ASP A 190 -0.91 16.12 -7.80
N ALA A 191 0.08 16.42 -6.96
CA ALA A 191 1.34 15.67 -6.89
C ALA A 191 1.12 14.25 -6.35
N SER A 192 0.37 14.11 -5.27
CA SER A 192 0.04 12.80 -4.69
C SER A 192 -0.85 12.00 -5.64
N PHE A 193 -1.83 12.64 -6.28
CA PHE A 193 -2.70 11.99 -7.26
C PHE A 193 -1.91 11.46 -8.46
N ALA A 194 -0.95 12.24 -8.95
CA ALA A 194 -0.03 11.80 -10.00
C ALA A 194 0.84 10.61 -9.53
N ALA A 195 1.33 10.63 -8.28
CA ALA A 195 2.10 9.51 -7.72
C ALA A 195 1.28 8.21 -7.65
N MET A 196 0.05 8.26 -7.12
CA MET A 196 -0.86 7.10 -7.10
C MET A 196 -1.19 6.61 -8.52
N THR A 197 -1.39 7.53 -9.46
CA THR A 197 -1.60 7.20 -10.87
C THR A 197 -0.39 6.45 -11.45
N GLN A 198 0.83 6.89 -11.13
CA GLN A 198 2.06 6.22 -11.55
C GLN A 198 2.19 4.82 -10.92
N MET A 199 1.76 4.63 -9.66
CA MET A 199 1.72 3.30 -9.04
C MET A 199 0.76 2.36 -9.76
N VAL A 200 -0.45 2.82 -10.11
CA VAL A 200 -1.41 2.07 -10.92
C VAL A 200 -0.77 1.67 -12.26
N HIS A 201 -0.16 2.60 -12.97
CA HIS A 201 0.49 2.34 -14.26
C HIS A 201 1.68 1.37 -14.16
N SER A 202 2.49 1.49 -13.11
CA SER A 202 3.63 0.60 -12.84
C SER A 202 3.15 -0.84 -12.66
N ASN A 203 2.15 -1.06 -11.79
CA ASN A 203 1.56 -2.37 -11.53
C ASN A 203 0.88 -2.96 -12.76
N LEU A 204 0.12 -2.14 -13.49
CA LEU A 204 -0.53 -2.54 -14.73
C LEU A 204 0.49 -2.96 -15.80
N SER A 205 1.60 -2.25 -15.92
CA SER A 205 2.62 -2.57 -16.94
C SER A 205 3.18 -3.98 -16.75
N VAL A 206 3.32 -4.43 -15.49
CA VAL A 206 3.71 -5.82 -15.17
C VAL A 206 2.65 -6.82 -15.63
N VAL A 207 1.37 -6.54 -15.38
CA VAL A 207 0.25 -7.38 -15.85
C VAL A 207 0.22 -7.46 -17.38
N LEU A 208 0.37 -6.32 -18.07
CA LEU A 208 0.36 -6.27 -19.53
C LEU A 208 1.56 -7.00 -20.15
N ASP A 209 2.75 -6.89 -19.55
CA ASP A 209 3.94 -7.64 -19.99
C ASP A 209 3.73 -9.16 -19.85
N TYR A 210 3.12 -9.59 -18.75
CA TYR A 210 2.75 -11.00 -18.56
C TYR A 210 1.77 -11.50 -19.63
N LEU A 211 0.71 -10.73 -19.91
CA LEU A 211 -0.26 -11.06 -20.97
C LEU A 211 0.42 -11.08 -22.35
N HIS A 212 1.32 -10.14 -22.61
CA HIS A 212 2.06 -10.06 -23.87
C HIS A 212 2.94 -11.31 -24.10
N LYS A 213 3.56 -11.83 -23.05
CA LYS A 213 4.39 -13.05 -23.11
C LYS A 213 3.57 -14.34 -23.27
N ARG A 214 2.25 -14.31 -23.03
CA ARG A 214 1.36 -15.48 -23.08
C ARG A 214 0.21 -15.31 -24.09
N PRO A 215 0.48 -15.36 -25.41
CA PRO A 215 -0.55 -15.17 -26.45
C PRO A 215 -1.71 -16.17 -26.37
N ALA A 216 -1.46 -17.38 -25.86
CA ALA A 216 -2.51 -18.39 -25.68
C ALA A 216 -3.61 -17.93 -24.70
N LEU A 217 -3.26 -17.20 -23.66
CA LEU A 217 -4.20 -16.70 -22.65
C LEU A 217 -5.11 -15.61 -23.25
N LEU A 218 -4.54 -14.73 -24.08
CA LEU A 218 -5.31 -13.74 -24.84
C LEU A 218 -6.28 -14.42 -25.83
N GLY A 219 -5.82 -15.48 -26.50
CA GLY A 219 -6.68 -16.30 -27.37
C GLY A 219 -7.85 -16.94 -26.61
N GLN A 220 -7.62 -17.43 -25.39
CA GLN A 220 -8.67 -17.98 -24.54
C GLN A 220 -9.69 -16.91 -24.11
N LEU A 221 -9.22 -15.74 -23.67
CA LEU A 221 -10.08 -14.60 -23.34
C LEU A 221 -10.97 -14.19 -24.51
N LEU A 222 -10.39 -14.04 -25.70
CA LEU A 222 -11.13 -13.68 -26.90
C LEU A 222 -12.14 -14.77 -27.31
N ALA A 223 -11.78 -16.04 -27.17
CA ALA A 223 -12.68 -17.16 -27.43
C ALA A 223 -13.86 -17.20 -26.43
N GLN A 224 -13.64 -16.85 -25.17
CA GLN A 224 -14.69 -16.73 -24.16
C GLN A 224 -15.62 -15.54 -24.44
N VAL A 225 -15.07 -14.39 -24.84
CA VAL A 225 -15.87 -13.25 -25.29
C VAL A 225 -16.75 -13.63 -26.49
N GLY A 226 -16.21 -14.41 -27.44
CA GLY A 226 -16.98 -14.96 -28.56
C GLY A 226 -18.08 -15.94 -28.16
N ARG A 227 -18.14 -16.37 -26.89
CA ARG A 227 -19.20 -17.20 -26.30
C ARG A 227 -20.10 -16.40 -25.35
N ASP A 228 -20.13 -15.07 -25.51
CA ASP A 228 -20.90 -14.14 -24.69
C ASP A 228 -20.51 -14.13 -23.20
N ASP A 229 -19.26 -14.46 -22.87
CA ASP A 229 -18.74 -14.30 -21.52
C ASP A 229 -18.47 -12.81 -21.20
N PHE A 230 -19.42 -12.20 -20.50
CA PHE A 230 -19.36 -10.79 -20.09
C PHE A 230 -18.24 -10.49 -19.08
N GLY A 231 -17.78 -11.49 -18.32
CA GLY A 231 -16.65 -11.33 -17.40
C GLY A 231 -15.37 -11.05 -18.16
N SER A 232 -15.10 -11.85 -19.19
CA SER A 232 -13.89 -11.78 -20.03
C SER A 232 -13.91 -10.51 -20.85
N LEU A 233 -15.10 -10.11 -21.32
CA LEU A 233 -15.28 -8.84 -22.01
C LEU A 233 -14.96 -7.66 -21.10
N ARG A 234 -15.46 -7.66 -19.86
CA ARG A 234 -15.19 -6.59 -18.89
C ARG A 234 -13.71 -6.56 -18.49
N PHE A 235 -13.08 -7.72 -18.30
CA PHE A 235 -11.66 -7.82 -18.03
C PHE A 235 -10.83 -7.26 -19.19
N LEU A 236 -11.11 -7.67 -20.44
CA LEU A 236 -10.42 -7.15 -21.62
C LEU A 236 -10.69 -5.65 -21.83
N GLN A 237 -11.92 -5.19 -21.59
CA GLN A 237 -12.27 -3.78 -21.68
C GLN A 237 -11.48 -2.96 -20.66
N GLU A 238 -11.35 -3.44 -19.43
CA GLU A 238 -10.55 -2.78 -18.41
C GLU A 238 -9.06 -2.82 -18.75
N MET A 239 -8.51 -3.96 -19.18
CA MET A 239 -7.13 -4.03 -19.65
C MET A 239 -6.87 -3.08 -20.82
N CYS A 240 -7.79 -2.93 -21.76
CA CYS A 240 -7.70 -1.97 -22.86
C CYS A 240 -7.85 -0.52 -22.39
N ARG A 241 -8.78 -0.22 -21.48
CA ARG A 241 -8.93 1.12 -20.88
C ARG A 241 -7.66 1.52 -20.14
N LEU A 242 -7.09 0.57 -19.42
CA LEU A 242 -5.89 0.72 -18.63
C LEU A 242 -4.64 0.85 -19.51
N ALA A 243 -4.49 0.00 -20.54
CA ALA A 243 -3.41 0.11 -21.51
C ALA A 243 -3.41 1.46 -22.25
N LYS A 244 -4.59 2.07 -22.48
CA LYS A 244 -4.70 3.42 -23.07
C LYS A 244 -4.04 4.52 -22.22
N GLN A 245 -3.88 4.28 -20.91
CA GLN A 245 -3.24 5.22 -19.97
C GLN A 245 -1.71 5.05 -19.92
N VAL A 246 -1.17 4.05 -20.62
CA VAL A 246 0.26 3.72 -20.67
C VAL A 246 0.96 4.40 -21.87
N ALA A 247 2.28 4.60 -21.77
CA ALA A 247 3.09 5.24 -22.81
C ALA A 247 2.86 4.65 -24.22
N PRO A 248 2.96 5.47 -25.30
CA PRO A 248 2.63 5.05 -26.67
C PRO A 248 3.33 3.78 -27.17
N THR A 249 4.56 3.55 -26.71
CA THR A 249 5.40 2.40 -27.11
C THR A 249 4.84 1.06 -26.62
N GLN A 250 4.33 1.01 -25.39
CA GLN A 250 3.72 -0.21 -24.83
C GLN A 250 2.32 -0.46 -25.42
N ARG A 251 1.60 0.60 -25.79
CA ARG A 251 0.31 0.50 -26.52
C ARG A 251 0.47 -0.14 -27.90
N GLN A 252 1.53 0.19 -28.61
CA GLN A 252 1.79 -0.31 -29.97
C GLN A 252 1.99 -1.84 -29.99
N ALA A 253 2.66 -2.40 -28.98
CA ALA A 253 2.89 -3.84 -28.84
C ALA A 253 1.59 -4.63 -28.55
N LEU A 254 0.65 -4.04 -27.81
CA LEU A 254 -0.66 -4.65 -27.56
C LEU A 254 -1.57 -4.57 -28.80
N HIS A 255 -1.58 -3.42 -29.49
CA HIS A 255 -2.36 -3.22 -30.71
C HIS A 255 -2.00 -4.19 -31.83
N GLN A 256 -0.71 -4.50 -32.01
CA GLN A 256 -0.24 -5.45 -33.02
C GLN A 256 -0.76 -6.88 -32.84
N ARG A 257 -1.28 -7.25 -31.67
CA ARG A 257 -1.81 -8.60 -31.39
C ARG A 257 -3.32 -8.68 -31.23
N LEU A 258 -3.98 -7.54 -31.02
CA LEU A 258 -5.44 -7.44 -31.02
C LEU A 258 -6.02 -7.20 -32.42
N ALA A 259 -5.18 -6.80 -33.39
CA ALA A 259 -5.49 -6.72 -34.81
C ALA A 259 -5.22 -8.07 -35.49
#